data_AF-A0A372YLJ8-F1
#
_entry.id   AF-A0A372YLJ8-F1
#
_cell.length_a   1.000
_cell.length_b   1.000
_cell.length_c   1.000
_cell.angle_alpha   90.00
_cell.angle_beta   90.00
_cell.angle_gamma   90.00
#
_symmetry.space_group_name_H-M   'P 1'
#
loop_
_entity.id
_entity.type
_entity.pdbx_description
1 polymer ?
#
loop_
_entity_poly.entity_id
_entity_poly.type
_entity_poly.pdbx_seq_one_letter_code
_entity_poly.pdbx_strand_id
1 'polypeptide(L)' 'MYAIRSKRTHRFFAGVDTHTGIHSSHHLRMDEIPLLFLNEELARIELLMHHMSPSAYDIVKIKLEIEEPISS' A
#
# COMPACT_ATOMS: atom_id res chain seq x y z
N MET A 1 10.35 0.68 6.07
CA MET A 1 9.61 0.91 4.80
C MET A 1 8.29 1.59 5.12
N TYR A 2 7.52 1.99 4.12
CA TYR A 2 6.19 2.59 4.27
C TYR A 2 5.16 1.78 3.48
N ALA A 3 3.90 1.84 3.89
CA ALA A 3 2.78 1.22 3.18
C ALA A 3 1.56 2.13 3.21
N ILE A 4 0.62 1.93 2.29
CA ILE A 4 -0.67 2.61 2.28
C ILE A 4 -1.72 1.65 2.83
N ARG A 5 -2.52 2.09 3.80
CA ARG A 5 -3.56 1.27 4.45
C ARG A 5 -4.91 1.95 4.37
N SER A 6 -5.96 1.20 4.04
CA SER A 6 -7.33 1.71 4.13
C SER A 6 -7.74 1.89 5.59
N LYS A 7 -8.29 3.06 5.92
CA LYS A 7 -8.89 3.33 7.23
C LYS A 7 -10.17 2.51 7.47
N ARG A 8 -10.87 2.12 6.40
CA ARG A 8 -12.15 1.40 6.49
C ARG A 8 -11.97 -0.10 6.69
N THR A 9 -11.09 -0.72 5.91
CA THR A 9 -10.94 -2.18 5.87
C THR A 9 -9.67 -2.68 6.55
N HIS A 10 -8.76 -1.77 6.93
CA HIS A 10 -7.43 -2.08 7.44
C HIS A 10 -6.52 -2.89 6.50
N ARG A 11 -6.97 -3.17 5.27
CA ARG A 11 -6.17 -3.80 4.21
C ARG A 11 -5.18 -2.79 3.64
N PHE A 12 -4.07 -3.30 3.12
CA PHE A 12 -3.01 -2.54 2.49
C PHE A 12 -3.23 -2.41 0.99
N PHE A 13 -2.75 -1.32 0.42
CA PHE A 13 -2.63 -1.19 -1.02
C PHE A 13 -1.64 -2.23 -1.55
N ALA A 14 -2.05 -2.98 -2.57
CA ALA A 14 -1.29 -4.05 -3.20
C ALA A 14 -1.04 -3.78 -4.71
N GLY A 15 -1.28 -2.55 -5.16
CA GLY A 15 -1.15 -2.13 -6.56
C GLY A 15 -2.50 -1.86 -7.22
N VAL A 16 -2.47 -1.79 -8.55
CA VAL A 16 -3.66 -1.54 -9.38
C VAL A 16 -3.94 -2.67 -10.34
N ASP A 17 -5.20 -2.84 -10.71
CA ASP A 17 -5.58 -3.72 -11.81
C ASP A 17 -5.66 -2.95 -13.13
N THR A 18 -4.62 -3.12 -13.96
CA THR A 18 -4.49 -2.47 -15.27
C THR A 18 -5.53 -2.92 -16.30
N HIS A 19 -6.30 -3.98 -16.03
CA HIS A 19 -7.39 -4.42 -16.90
C HIS A 19 -8.70 -3.68 -16.62
N THR A 20 -8.73 -2.86 -15.57
CA THR A 20 -9.90 -2.07 -15.18
C THR A 20 -9.63 -0.59 -15.42
N GLY A 21 -10.66 0.18 -15.79
CA GLY A 21 -10.52 1.62 -15.96
C GLY A 21 -10.21 2.30 -14.62
N ILE A 22 -9.47 3.42 -14.64
CA ILE A 22 -9.02 4.17 -13.45
C ILE A 22 -10.17 4.58 -12.52
N HIS A 23 -11.38 4.73 -13.06
CA HIS A 23 -12.59 5.08 -12.29
C HIS A 23 -13.37 3.86 -11.76
N SER A 24 -12.94 2.64 -12.09
CA SER A 24 -13.54 1.41 -11.57
C SER A 24 -13.27 1.29 -10.08
N SER A 25 -14.27 0.84 -9.32
CA SER A 25 -14.07 0.44 -7.92
C SER A 25 -13.08 -0.72 -7.75
N HIS A 26 -12.79 -1.45 -8.84
CA HIS A 26 -11.84 -2.56 -8.89
C HIS A 26 -10.42 -2.13 -9.28
N HIS A 27 -10.21 -0.84 -9.61
CA HIS A 27 -8.90 -0.31 -10.01
C HIS A 27 -7.84 -0.48 -8.91
N LEU A 28 -8.24 -0.29 -7.65
CA LEU A 28 -7.35 -0.46 -6.50
C LEU A 28 -7.40 -1.90 -6.00
N ARG A 29 -6.23 -2.54 -5.93
CA ARG A 29 -6.08 -3.84 -5.27
C ARG A 29 -5.69 -3.62 -3.82
N MET A 30 -6.49 -4.20 -2.91
CA MET A 30 -6.27 -4.13 -1.47
C MET A 30 -6.03 -5.54 -0.94
N ASP A 31 -5.02 -5.73 -0.09
CA ASP A 31 -4.67 -7.05 0.45
C ASP A 31 -4.09 -7.03 1.87
N GLU A 32 -3.80 -8.20 2.44
CA GLU A 32 -3.12 -8.35 3.74
C GLU A 32 -1.61 -8.07 3.64
N ILE A 33 -1.01 -8.35 2.48
CA ILE A 33 0.40 -8.09 2.23
C ILE A 33 0.56 -6.72 1.56
N PRO A 34 1.30 -5.78 2.17
CA PRO A 34 1.46 -4.44 1.61
C PRO A 34 2.41 -4.40 0.43
N LEU A 35 2.09 -3.54 -0.55
CA LEU A 35 3.13 -2.95 -1.39
C LEU A 35 3.97 -1.99 -0.52
N LEU A 36 5.28 -2.23 -0.47
CA LEU A 36 6.19 -1.47 0.36
C LEU A 36 6.92 -0.38 -0.43
N PHE A 37 6.94 0.81 0.14
CA PHE A 37 7.63 1.98 -0.37
C PHE A 37 8.89 2.25 0.44
N LEU A 38 9.97 2.63 -0.26
CA LEU A 38 11.26 2.92 0.37
C LEU A 38 11.16 4.08 1.38
N ASN A 39 10.41 5.12 1.01
CA ASN A 39 10.19 6.30 1.84
C ASN A 39 8.72 6.74 1.79
N GLU A 40 8.36 7.71 2.64
CA GLU A 40 7.00 8.22 2.77
C GLU A 40 6.53 8.97 1.51
N GLU A 41 7.44 9.68 0.83
CA GLU A 41 7.15 10.47 -0.36
C GLU A 41 6.69 9.61 -1.53
N LEU A 42 7.32 8.45 -1.74
CA LEU A 42 6.91 7.49 -2.76
C LEU A 42 5.49 6.96 -2.50
N ALA A 43 5.14 6.71 -1.23
CA ALA A 43 3.78 6.33 -0.87
C ALA A 43 2.77 7.49 -1.10
N ARG A 44 3.18 8.74 -0.87
CA ARG A 44 2.35 9.93 -1.17
C ARG A 44 2.11 10.09 -2.67
N ILE A 45 3.12 9.86 -3.50
CA ILE A 45 2.99 9.90 -4.96
C ILE A 45 1.96 8.88 -5.42
N GLU A 46 2.03 7.65 -4.91
CA GLU A 46 1.08 6.59 -5.27
C GLU A 46 -0.37 6.92 -4.86
N LEU A 47 -0.57 7.51 -3.67
CA LEU A 47 -1.88 8.02 -3.25
C LEU A 47 -2.46 9.01 -4.25
N LEU A 48 -1.64 9.95 -4.73
CA LEU A 48 -2.06 10.97 -5.68
C LEU A 48 -2.33 10.37 -7.08
N MET A 49 -1.45 9.49 -7.56
CA MET A 49 -1.58 8.85 -8.88
C MET A 49 -2.85 8.02 -9.02
N HIS A 50 -3.36 7.46 -7.92
CA HIS A 50 -4.55 6.63 -7.94
C HIS A 50 -5.76 7.25 -7.22
N HIS A 51 -5.75 8.57 -7.04
CA HIS A 51 -6.86 9.34 -6.45
C HIS A 51 -7.32 8.81 -5.09
N MET A 52 -6.39 8.24 -4.32
CA MET A 52 -6.65 7.72 -2.99
C MET A 52 -6.67 8.88 -1.98
N SER A 53 -7.86 9.24 -1.50
CA SER A 53 -8.02 10.36 -0.57
C SER A 53 -7.28 10.13 0.76
N PRO A 54 -6.53 11.13 1.29
CA PRO A 54 -5.98 11.08 2.65
C PRO A 54 -7.03 10.92 3.76
N SER A 55 -8.30 11.23 3.48
CA SER A 55 -9.40 10.96 4.43
C SER A 55 -9.75 9.47 4.54
N ALA A 56 -9.44 8.67 3.52
CA ALA A 56 -9.77 7.24 3.45
C ALA A 56 -8.57 6.30 3.64
N TYR A 57 -7.35 6.82 3.48
CA TYR A 57 -6.12 6.04 3.54
C TYR A 57 -5.07 6.68 4.45
N ASP A 58 -4.25 5.84 5.09
CA ASP A 58 -3.09 6.23 5.89
C ASP A 58 -1.80 5.78 5.19
N ILE A 59 -0.73 6.57 5.33
CA ILE A 59 0.63 6.08 5.12
C ILE A 59 1.18 5.63 6.47
N VAL A 60 1.60 4.38 6.56
CA VAL A 60 2.09 3.77 7.79
C VAL A 60 3.54 3.34 7.65
N LYS A 61 4.35 3.53 8.70
CA LYS A 61 5.73 3.05 8.75
C LYS A 61 5.75 1.57 9.13
N ILE A 62 6.31 0.74 8.27
CA ILE A 62 6.47 -0.70 8.47
C ILE A 62 7.89 -1.00 8.93
N LYS A 63 7.99 -1.71 10.06
CA LYS A 63 9.22 -2.38 10.51
C LYS A 63 9.20 -3.80 9.96
N LEU A 64 10.21 -4.15 9.19
CA LEU A 64 10.43 -5.53 8.76
C LEU A 64 11.41 -6.14 9.74
N GLU A 65 11.02 -7.22 10.39
CA GLU A 65 11.93 -8.06 11.16
C GLU A 65 12.41 -9.15 10.22
N ILE A 66 13.72 -9.17 9.96
CA ILE A 66 14.34 -10.24 9.18
C ILE A 66 14.81 -11.25 10.21
N GLU A 67 14.16 -12.41 10.26
CA GLU A 67 14.70 -13.56 10.98
C GLU A 67 15.85 -14.11 10.14
N GLU A 68 17.08 -13.87 10.58
CA GLU A 68 18.24 -14.52 9.96
C GLU A 68 18.16 -16.02 10.25
N PRO A 69 18.34 -16.89 9.23
CA PRO A 69 18.37 -18.32 9.46
C PRO A 69 19.56 -18.65 10.36
N ILE A 70 19.28 -19.35 11.47
CA ILE A 70 20.28 -19.83 12.41
C ILE A 70 21.28 -20.68 11.61
N SER A 71 22.47 -20.13 11.37
CA SER A 71 23.55 -20.87 10.72
C SER A 71 24.01 -21.94 11.71
N SER A 72 23.71 -23.20 11.36
CA SER A 72 24.08 -24.40 12.14
C SER A 72 25.50 -24.84 11.83
#